data_AF-A0A1F4EEH9-F1
#
_entry.id   AF-A0A1F4EEH9-F1
#
_cell.length_a   1.000
_cell.length_b   1.000
_cell.length_c   1.000
_cell.angle_alpha   90.00
_cell.angle_beta   90.00
_cell.angle_gamma   90.00
#
_symmetry.space_group_name_H-M   'P 1'
#
loop_
_entity.id
_entity.type
_entity.pdbx_description
1 polymer ?
#
loop_
_entity_poly.entity_id
_entity_poly.type
_entity_poly.pdbx_seq_one_letter_code
_entity_poly.pdbx_strand_id
1 'polypeptide(L)'
;MLEIVLHRPGGWADRASLSRIVELCRAAGAAIDDALCAEQLGIVAGYATDLFSEQAHKKWDRRNVSGADFLRLEIMRALHSVSRRLSEIEAARLGR
;
A
#
# COMPACT_ATOMS: atom_id res chain seq x y z
N MET A 1 -4.83 -3.18 6.13
CA MET A 1 -4.47 -2.62 4.81
C MET A 1 -4.68 -3.64 3.71
N LEU A 2 -4.05 -4.82 3.77
CA LEU A 2 -4.20 -5.88 2.78
C LEU A 2 -5.66 -6.26 2.48
N GLU A 3 -6.49 -6.45 3.51
CA GLU A 3 -7.90 -6.80 3.32
C GLU A 3 -8.70 -5.76 2.53
N ILE A 4 -8.42 -4.46 2.72
CA ILE A 4 -9.09 -3.38 1.98
C ILE A 4 -8.76 -3.52 0.50
N VAL A 5 -7.48 -3.70 0.20
CA VAL A 5 -6.98 -3.84 -1.18
C VAL A 5 -7.46 -5.14 -1.81
N LEU A 6 -7.64 -6.23 -1.05
CA LEU A 6 -8.16 -7.49 -1.59
C LEU A 6 -9.64 -7.37 -1.97
N HIS A 7 -10.47 -6.83 -1.07
CA HIS A 7 -11.94 -6.83 -1.23
C HIS A 7 -12.49 -5.61 -2.00
N ARG A 8 -11.68 -4.57 -2.25
CA ARG A 8 -12.10 -3.38 -2.99
C ARG A 8 -11.33 -3.30 -4.32
N PRO A 9 -11.96 -3.63 -5.47
CA PRO A 9 -11.30 -3.60 -6.78
C PRO A 9 -10.65 -2.25 -7.13
N GLY A 10 -11.19 -1.14 -6.62
CA GLY A 10 -10.74 0.19 -7.02
C GLY A 10 -11.09 0.48 -8.49
N GLY A 11 -10.57 1.58 -9.04
CA GLY A 11 -11.00 2.06 -10.35
C GLY A 11 -12.24 2.97 -10.31
N TRP A 12 -12.67 3.36 -9.12
CA TRP A 12 -13.68 4.39 -8.88
C TRP A 12 -13.33 5.16 -7.60
N ALA A 13 -14.01 6.29 -7.40
CA ALA A 13 -13.85 7.10 -6.21
C ALA A 13 -14.33 6.37 -4.94
N ASP A 14 -13.42 5.99 -4.05
CA ASP A 14 -13.74 5.44 -2.72
C ASP A 14 -12.95 6.16 -1.64
N ARG A 15 -13.50 7.29 -1.19
CA ARG A 15 -12.88 8.14 -0.16
C ARG A 15 -12.74 7.42 1.19
N ALA A 16 -13.65 6.49 1.51
CA ALA A 16 -13.61 5.78 2.78
C ALA A 16 -12.44 4.80 2.83
N SER A 17 -12.26 4.01 1.77
CA SER A 17 -11.13 3.09 1.64
C SER A 17 -9.79 3.86 1.59
N LEU A 18 -9.74 4.98 0.86
CA LEU A 18 -8.55 5.84 0.81
C LEU A 18 -8.19 6.41 2.18
N SER A 19 -9.14 7.05 2.88
CA SER A 19 -8.89 7.63 4.22
C SER A 19 -8.34 6.57 5.16
N ARG A 20 -8.96 5.38 5.14
CA ARG A 20 -8.55 4.29 6.02
C ARG A 20 -7.13 3.80 5.73
N ILE A 21 -6.73 3.69 4.46
CA ILE A 21 -5.37 3.30 4.11
C ILE A 21 -4.37 4.38 4.54
N VAL A 22 -4.65 5.65 4.27
CA VAL A 22 -3.75 6.76 4.63
C VAL A 22 -3.55 6.84 6.15
N GLU A 23 -4.62 6.69 6.94
CA GLU A 23 -4.55 6.63 8.40
C GLU A 23 -3.67 5.47 8.88
N LEU A 24 -3.84 4.29 8.30
CA LEU A 24 -3.05 3.10 8.66
C LEU A 24 -1.58 3.27 8.28
N CYS A 25 -1.28 3.83 7.10
CA CYS A 25 0.09 4.11 6.67
C CYS A 25 0.76 5.12 7.61
N ARG A 26 0.06 6.19 8.00
CA ARG A 26 0.57 7.18 8.95
C ARG A 26 0.83 6.58 10.33
N ALA A 27 -0.12 5.80 10.85
CA ALA A 27 0.02 5.14 12.14
C ALA A 27 1.17 4.12 12.15
N ALA A 28 1.29 3.32 11.10
CA ALA A 28 2.39 2.36 10.95
C ALA A 28 3.75 3.08 10.84
N GLY A 29 3.85 4.13 10.01
CA GLY A 29 5.09 4.88 9.85
C GLY A 29 5.59 5.49 11.16
N ALA A 30 4.67 6.03 11.97
CA ALA A 30 4.99 6.58 13.29
C ALA A 30 5.41 5.51 14.32
N ALA A 31 4.94 4.27 14.17
CA ALA A 31 5.20 3.18 15.12
C ALA A 31 6.49 2.40 14.82
N ILE A 32 6.87 2.27 13.55
CA ILE A 32 7.97 1.38 13.14
C ILE A 32 9.34 2.08 13.20
N ASP A 33 9.39 3.39 12.90
CA ASP A 33 10.61 4.19 12.86
C ASP A 33 11.76 3.53 12.06
N ASP A 34 11.44 3.04 10.86
CA ASP A 34 12.40 2.43 9.92
C ASP A 34 12.23 3.07 8.53
N ALA A 35 13.35 3.49 7.93
CA ALA A 35 13.34 4.24 6.68
C ALA A 35 12.78 3.44 5.49
N LEU A 36 13.08 2.13 5.41
CA LEU A 36 12.55 1.27 4.35
C LEU A 36 11.04 1.09 4.52
N CYS A 37 10.58 0.85 5.75
CA CYS A 37 9.14 0.80 6.03
C CYS A 37 8.45 2.12 5.69
N ALA A 38 9.05 3.27 6.02
CA ALA A 38 8.49 4.59 5.72
C ALA A 38 8.36 4.82 4.20
N GLU A 39 9.38 4.47 3.42
CA GLU A 39 9.34 4.54 1.96
C GLU A 39 8.22 3.68 1.38
N GLN A 40 8.15 2.41 1.78
CA GLN A 40 7.12 1.49 1.27
C GLN A 40 5.70 1.92 1.67
N LEU A 41 5.51 2.44 2.88
CA LEU A 41 4.22 2.99 3.31
C LEU A 41 3.84 4.25 2.52
N GLY A 42 4.82 5.07 2.12
CA GLY A 42 4.62 6.19 1.20
C GLY A 42 4.13 5.73 -0.18
N ILE A 43 4.74 4.67 -0.71
CA ILE A 43 4.31 4.04 -1.98
C ILE A 43 2.86 3.53 -1.86
N VAL A 44 2.52 2.83 -0.78
CA VAL A 44 1.15 2.34 -0.53
C VAL A 44 0.14 3.49 -0.53
N ALA A 45 0.42 4.59 0.19
CA ALA A 45 -0.48 5.74 0.26
C ALA A 45 -0.62 6.46 -1.10
N GLY A 46 0.48 6.63 -1.84
CA GLY A 46 0.47 7.24 -3.17
C GLY A 46 -0.34 6.41 -4.17
N TYR A 47 -0.10 5.10 -4.24
CA TYR A 47 -0.83 4.21 -5.13
C TYR A 47 -2.29 4.03 -4.73
N ALA A 48 -2.62 4.03 -3.44
CA ALA A 48 -4.01 4.02 -3.00
C ALA A 48 -4.77 5.29 -3.43
N THR A 49 -4.09 6.45 -3.44
CA THR A 49 -4.67 7.71 -3.92
C THR A 49 -5.09 7.61 -5.39
N ASP A 50 -4.24 7.01 -6.23
CA ASP A 50 -4.57 6.80 -7.63
C ASP A 50 -5.63 5.69 -7.81
N LEU A 51 -5.55 4.60 -7.04
CA LEU A 51 -6.45 3.45 -7.14
C LEU A 51 -7.90 3.82 -6.82
N PHE A 52 -8.12 4.62 -5.78
CA PHE A 52 -9.43 5.07 -5.32
C PHE A 52 -9.82 6.44 -5.86
N SER A 53 -9.21 6.85 -6.97
CA SER A 53 -9.59 8.03 -7.73
C SER A 53 -10.61 7.69 -8.81
N GLU A 54 -11.33 8.71 -9.28
CA GLU A 54 -12.26 8.56 -10.39
C GLU A 54 -11.55 8.23 -11.72
N GLN A 55 -10.33 8.76 -11.93
CA GLN A 55 -9.63 8.62 -13.23
C GLN A 55 -8.11 8.48 -13.15
N ALA A 56 -7.46 8.81 -12.03
CA ALA A 56 -5.99 8.79 -11.93
C ALA A 56 -5.41 7.37 -12.03
N HIS A 57 -6.20 6.32 -11.77
CA HIS A 57 -5.79 4.94 -12.02
C HIS A 57 -5.50 4.67 -13.51
N LYS A 58 -6.18 5.36 -14.45
CA LYS A 58 -6.04 5.12 -15.91
C LYS A 58 -4.64 5.39 -16.44
N LYS A 59 -3.88 6.30 -15.82
CA LYS A 59 -2.47 6.56 -16.21
C LYS A 59 -1.54 5.36 -15.97
N TRP A 60 -2.00 4.41 -15.15
CA TRP A 60 -1.29 3.17 -14.83
C TRP A 60 -1.66 2.01 -15.74
N ASP A 61 -2.56 2.22 -16.71
CA ASP A 61 -2.90 1.20 -17.69
C ASP A 61 -1.63 0.69 -18.38
N ARG A 62 -1.60 -0.62 -18.59
CA ARG A 62 -0.58 -1.34 -19.36
C ARG A 62 -1.28 -2.15 -20.43
N ARG A 63 -0.54 -2.56 -21.46
CA ARG A 63 -1.08 -3.20 -22.68
C ARG A 63 -2.14 -4.28 -22.40
N ASN A 64 -1.98 -5.08 -21.34
CA ASN A 64 -2.89 -6.17 -20.96
C ASN A 64 -3.34 -6.14 -19.48
N VAL A 65 -3.12 -5.04 -18.75
CA VAL A 65 -3.41 -4.94 -17.31
C VAL A 65 -4.05 -3.59 -17.05
N SER A 66 -5.23 -3.59 -16.41
CA SER A 66 -5.88 -2.34 -16.00
C SER A 66 -5.02 -1.61 -14.97
N GLY A 67 -5.06 -0.28 -14.95
CA GLY A 67 -4.33 0.51 -13.98
C GLY A 67 -4.73 0.20 -12.54
N ALA A 68 -6.00 -0.16 -12.32
CA ALA A 68 -6.48 -0.62 -11.02
C ALA A 68 -5.81 -1.94 -10.59
N ASP A 69 -5.72 -2.93 -11.48
CA ASP A 69 -5.05 -4.20 -11.18
C ASP A 69 -3.55 -4.02 -10.97
N PHE A 70 -2.92 -3.17 -11.79
CA PHE A 70 -1.52 -2.80 -11.63
C PHE A 70 -1.28 -2.20 -10.24
N LEU A 71 -2.05 -1.18 -9.86
CA LEU A 71 -1.92 -0.51 -8.56
C LEU A 71 -2.17 -1.46 -7.40
N ARG A 72 -3.18 -2.33 -7.49
CA ARG A 72 -3.43 -3.37 -6.47
C ARG A 72 -2.22 -4.27 -6.28
N LEU A 73 -1.64 -4.75 -7.38
CA LEU A 73 -0.45 -5.60 -7.34
C LEU A 73 0.73 -4.88 -6.66
N GLU A 74 1.00 -3.64 -7.06
CA GLU A 74 2.10 -2.86 -6.49
C GLU A 74 1.89 -2.54 -5.00
N ILE A 75 0.67 -2.22 -4.59
CA ILE A 75 0.33 -2.05 -3.17
C ILE A 75 0.56 -3.34 -2.39
N MET A 76 0.17 -4.50 -2.94
CA MET A 76 0.41 -5.80 -2.28
C MET A 76 1.92 -6.09 -2.15
N ARG A 77 2.73 -5.77 -3.17
CA ARG A 77 4.18 -5.91 -3.13
C ARG A 77 4.81 -5.03 -2.05
N ALA A 78 4.41 -3.76 -1.98
CA ALA A 78 4.90 -2.82 -0.98
C ALA A 78 4.52 -3.26 0.45
N LEU A 79 3.27 -3.69 0.66
CA LEU A 79 2.83 -4.25 1.95
C LEU A 79 3.63 -5.50 2.34
N HIS A 80 3.91 -6.39 1.40
CA HIS A 80 4.74 -7.57 1.66
C HIS A 80 6.19 -7.19 2.03
N SER A 81 6.75 -6.15 1.40
CA SER A 81 8.06 -5.61 1.76
C SER A 81 8.09 -5.07 3.20
N VAL A 82 7.06 -4.31 3.60
CA VAL A 82 6.90 -3.84 5.00
C VAL A 82 6.84 -5.02 5.97
N SER A 83 6.00 -6.02 5.71
CA SER A 83 5.87 -7.20 6.58
C SER A 83 7.20 -7.94 6.72
N ARG A 84 7.92 -8.14 5.61
CA ARG A 84 9.24 -8.78 5.63
C ARG A 84 10.24 -7.98 6.47
N ARG A 85 10.31 -6.66 6.28
CA ARG A 85 11.22 -5.79 7.02
C ARG A 85 10.92 -5.81 8.52
N LEU A 86 9.65 -5.80 8.90
CA LEU A 86 9.23 -5.95 10.30
C LEU A 86 9.72 -7.26 10.91
N SER A 87 9.55 -8.38 10.20
CA SER A 87 10.05 -9.68 10.67
C SER A 87 11.57 -9.71 10.83
N GLU A 88 12.32 -9.03 9.96
CA GLU A 88 13.78 -8.89 10.09
C GLU A 88 14.16 -8.07 11.34
N ILE A 89 13.48 -6.96 11.60
CA ILE A 89 13.69 -6.13 12.79
C ILE A 89 13.36 -6.93 14.07
N GLU A 90 12.27 -7.67 14.06
CA GLU A 90 11.85 -8.52 15.19
C GLU A 90 12.86 -9.66 15.44
N ALA A 91 13.34 -10.32 14.38
CA ALA A 91 14.36 -11.36 14.50
C ALA A 91 15.65 -10.82 15.13
N ALA A 92 16.12 -9.64 14.68
CA ALA A 92 17.29 -8.98 15.23
C ALA A 92 17.11 -8.60 16.70
N ARG A 93 15.90 -8.15 17.10
CA ARG A 93 15.58 -7.86 18.51
C ARG A 93 15.58 -9.10 19.39
N LEU A 94 15.19 -10.25 18.85
CA LEU A 94 15.15 -11.53 19.56
C LEU A 94 16.50 -12.27 19.55
N GLY A 95 17.56 -11.69 18.97
CA GLY A 95 18.89 -12.29 18.94
C GLY A 95 18.95 -13.59 18.15
N ARG A 96 18.09 -13.77 17.15
CA ARG A 96 18.16 -14.89 16.20
C ARG A 96 19.02 -14.56 15.00
#